data_AF-A0A942U985-F1
#
_entry.id   AF-A0A942U985-F1
#
_cell.length_a   1.000
_cell.length_b   1.000
_cell.length_c   1.000
_cell.angle_alpha   90.00
_cell.angle_beta   90.00
_cell.angle_gamma   90.00
#
_symmetry.space_group_name_H-M   'P 1'
#
loop_
_entity.id
_entity.type
_entity.pdbx_description
1 polymer ?
#
loop_
_entity_poly.entity_id
_entity_poly.type
_entity_poly.pdbx_seq_one_letter_code
_entity_poly.pdbx_strand_id
1 'polypeptide(L)'
;MNMKQIEAQMKQMQNMINSQNAFRNSPVGKQMEKLATQHIESQKGIMAQKVGELTRLKSMGNPSINIASNSGETRFVKVDNIVSFYTVSQDGKISDIKPVTVKTYSELGDTAKANFDNTFKAEAMAIQYGAFDQQPSMDYFNKVVVANGMDSQLFEMELNRPKVEFEMDFHKVPEVYNAYDSFEDYQKGLTKEMKVYQQTQSIEGRQERKAKISQLESEIKSLEKEVGMSSSYLQMNEGTNGGSGE
;
A
#
# COMPACT_ATOMS: atom_id res chain seq x y z
N MET A 1 -9.93 59.90 20.34
CA MET A 1 -8.78 59.88 19.40
C MET A 1 -8.94 61.08 18.49
N ASN A 2 -7.96 61.97 18.41
CA ASN A 2 -8.12 63.30 17.77
C ASN A 2 -7.95 63.18 16.25
N MET A 3 -8.74 63.88 15.42
CA MET A 3 -8.73 63.73 13.94
C MET A 3 -7.32 63.85 13.32
N LYS A 4 -6.47 64.73 13.89
CA LYS A 4 -5.07 64.89 13.48
C LYS A 4 -4.20 63.64 13.67
N GLN A 5 -4.52 62.78 14.65
CA GLN A 5 -3.81 61.51 14.88
C GLN A 5 -4.21 60.45 13.83
N ILE A 6 -5.49 60.45 13.41
CA ILE A 6 -5.99 59.55 12.37
C ILE A 6 -5.40 59.94 11.00
N GLU A 7 -5.35 61.24 10.66
CA GLU A 7 -4.71 61.72 9.43
C GLU A 7 -3.22 61.43 9.36
N ALA A 8 -2.50 61.59 10.48
CA ALA A 8 -1.08 61.26 10.57
C ALA A 8 -0.82 59.75 10.38
N GLN A 9 -1.67 58.90 10.98
CA GLN A 9 -1.59 57.44 10.80
C GLN A 9 -1.90 57.02 9.36
N MET A 10 -2.94 57.60 8.74
CA MET A 10 -3.26 57.32 7.33
C MET A 10 -2.13 57.75 6.39
N LYS A 11 -1.50 58.91 6.64
CA LYS A 11 -0.36 59.38 5.84
C LYS A 11 0.88 58.51 6.01
N GLN A 12 1.14 58.00 7.22
CA GLN A 12 2.20 57.01 7.46
C GLN A 12 1.93 55.69 6.75
N MET A 13 0.68 55.20 6.78
CA MET A 13 0.27 53.98 6.09
C MET A 13 0.40 54.14 4.56
N GLN A 14 -0.02 55.27 4.00
CA GLN A 14 0.11 55.55 2.58
C GLN A 14 1.59 55.64 2.14
N ASN A 15 2.44 56.27 2.94
CA ASN A 15 3.88 56.34 2.67
C ASN A 15 4.53 54.95 2.72
N MET A 16 4.07 54.09 3.63
CA MET A 16 4.51 52.70 3.73
C MET A 16 4.07 51.86 2.52
N ILE A 17 2.84 52.04 2.05
CA ILE A 17 2.33 51.38 0.82
C ILE A 17 3.13 51.84 -0.39
N ASN A 18 3.36 53.16 -0.51
CA ASN A 18 4.11 53.73 -1.63
C ASN A 18 5.57 53.27 -1.64
N SER A 19 6.23 53.18 -0.47
CA SER A 19 7.61 52.69 -0.37
C SER A 19 7.72 51.19 -0.65
N GLN A 20 6.75 50.38 -0.21
CA GLN A 20 6.66 48.95 -0.57
C GLN A 20 6.48 48.76 -2.07
N ASN A 21 5.60 49.53 -2.71
CA ASN A 21 5.37 49.47 -4.15
C ASN A 21 6.59 49.92 -4.95
N ALA A 22 7.31 50.95 -4.48
CA ALA A 22 8.56 51.38 -5.09
C ALA A 22 9.67 50.31 -4.98
N PHE A 23 9.76 49.64 -3.82
CA PHE A 23 10.69 48.53 -3.63
C PHE A 23 10.37 47.35 -4.54
N ARG A 24 9.12 46.85 -4.54
CA ARG A 24 8.68 45.73 -5.40
C ARG A 24 8.95 45.97 -6.88
N ASN A 25 8.79 47.21 -7.35
CA ASN A 25 9.01 47.57 -8.74
C ASN A 25 10.49 47.82 -9.12
N SER A 26 11.39 47.89 -8.13
CA SER A 26 12.84 48.02 -8.37
C SER A 26 13.43 46.73 -8.96
N PRO A 27 14.58 46.78 -9.65
CA PRO A 27 15.27 45.58 -10.13
C PRO A 27 15.55 44.55 -9.03
N VAL A 28 15.96 45.02 -7.85
CA VAL A 28 16.21 44.18 -6.67
C VAL A 28 14.90 43.59 -6.14
N GLY A 29 13.83 44.38 -6.05
CA GLY A 29 12.52 43.89 -5.60
C GLY A 29 11.93 42.83 -6.53
N LYS A 30 12.01 43.04 -7.85
CA LYS A 30 11.59 42.04 -8.85
C LYS A 30 12.43 40.76 -8.79
N GLN A 31 13.73 40.88 -8.55
CA GLN A 31 14.61 39.72 -8.36
C GLN A 31 14.24 38.96 -7.08
N MET A 32 13.99 39.65 -5.97
CA MET A 32 13.56 39.04 -4.71
C MET A 32 12.18 38.38 -4.84
N GLU A 33 11.24 39.01 -5.54
CA GLU A 33 9.92 38.43 -5.84
C GLU A 33 10.06 37.14 -6.66
N LYS A 34 10.88 37.16 -7.72
CA LYS A 34 11.16 35.96 -8.52
C LYS A 34 11.78 34.84 -7.69
N LEU A 35 12.77 35.14 -6.85
CA LEU A 35 13.40 34.15 -5.97
C LEU A 35 12.41 33.60 -4.94
N ALA A 36 11.55 34.45 -4.38
CA ALA A 36 10.49 34.02 -3.47
C ALA A 36 9.48 33.10 -4.18
N THR A 37 9.06 33.41 -5.41
CA THR A 37 8.17 32.54 -6.19
C THR A 37 8.83 31.19 -6.48
N GLN A 38 10.09 31.19 -6.92
CA GLN A 38 10.85 29.95 -7.19
C GLN A 38 11.01 29.10 -5.93
N HIS A 39 11.28 29.73 -4.79
CA HIS A 39 11.36 29.05 -3.49
C HIS A 39 10.01 28.42 -3.12
N ILE A 40 8.90 29.17 -3.22
CA ILE A 40 7.55 28.65 -2.94
C ILE A 40 7.20 27.47 -3.87
N GLU A 41 7.51 27.54 -5.16
CA GLU A 41 7.28 26.45 -6.11
C GLU A 41 8.09 25.19 -5.76
N SER A 42 9.36 25.35 -5.40
CA SER A 42 10.21 24.26 -4.92
C SER A 42 9.62 23.59 -3.67
N GLN A 43 9.20 24.39 -2.69
CA GLN A 43 8.58 23.88 -1.46
C GLN A 43 7.24 23.16 -1.74
N LYS A 44 6.45 23.60 -2.72
CA LYS A 44 5.26 22.88 -3.17
C LYS A 44 5.60 21.49 -3.71
N GLY A 45 6.65 21.37 -4.52
CA GLY A 45 7.12 20.09 -5.05
C GLY A 45 7.54 19.13 -3.94
N ILE A 46 8.30 19.62 -2.97
CA ILE A 46 8.71 18.85 -1.78
C ILE A 46 7.49 18.42 -0.96
N MET A 47 6.52 19.32 -0.76
CA MET A 47 5.27 19.03 -0.04
C MET A 47 4.47 17.93 -0.75
N ALA A 48 4.34 17.98 -2.08
CA ALA A 48 3.64 16.96 -2.85
C ALA A 48 4.29 15.56 -2.70
N GLN A 49 5.62 15.48 -2.79
CA GLN A 49 6.34 14.22 -2.58
C GLN A 49 6.09 13.63 -1.19
N LYS A 50 6.12 14.47 -0.15
CA LYS A 50 5.85 14.04 1.24
C LYS A 50 4.40 13.60 1.44
N VAL A 51 3.43 14.29 0.82
CA VAL A 51 2.01 13.88 0.83
C VAL A 51 1.82 12.53 0.14
N GLY A 52 2.50 12.29 -0.99
CA GLY A 52 2.50 11.00 -1.68
C GLY A 52 3.07 9.88 -0.80
N GLU A 53 4.21 10.12 -0.16
CA GLU A 53 4.81 9.15 0.78
C GLU A 53 3.89 8.88 1.97
N LEU A 54 3.30 9.92 2.57
CA LEU A 54 2.37 9.78 3.70
C LEU A 54 1.14 8.96 3.29
N THR A 55 0.59 9.23 2.12
CA THR A 55 -0.57 8.50 1.57
C THR A 55 -0.23 7.02 1.39
N ARG A 56 0.94 6.72 0.81
CA ARG A 56 1.44 5.36 0.64
C ARG A 56 1.61 4.65 1.99
N LEU A 57 2.20 5.30 2.99
CA LEU A 57 2.39 4.68 4.32
C LEU A 57 1.06 4.43 5.05
N LYS A 58 0.08 5.33 4.88
CA LYS A 58 -1.27 5.16 5.46
C LYS A 58 -2.09 4.08 4.75
N SER A 59 -1.91 3.89 3.44
CA SER A 59 -2.62 2.85 2.70
C SER A 59 -2.19 1.43 3.07
N MET A 60 -1.03 1.27 3.73
CA MET A 60 -0.55 -0.01 4.27
C MET A 60 -1.30 -0.45 5.55
N GLY A 61 -2.38 0.24 5.91
CA GLY A 61 -3.20 -0.06 7.08
C GLY A 61 -2.72 0.64 8.35
N ASN A 62 -3.59 0.62 9.37
CA ASN A 62 -3.32 1.28 10.64
C ASN A 62 -2.19 0.54 11.39
N PRO A 63 -1.03 1.16 11.66
CA PRO A 63 0.05 0.51 12.39
C PRO A 63 -0.31 0.14 13.84
N SER A 64 -1.44 0.63 14.36
CA SER A 64 -1.89 0.41 15.73
C SER A 64 -3.04 -0.59 15.85
N ILE A 65 -3.68 -0.99 14.73
CA ILE A 65 -4.83 -1.89 14.72
C ILE A 65 -4.60 -2.93 13.63
N ASN A 66 -4.58 -4.21 13.99
CA ASN A 66 -4.48 -5.31 13.03
C ASN A 66 -5.88 -5.87 12.74
N ILE A 67 -6.66 -5.14 11.94
CA ILE A 67 -7.88 -5.67 11.33
C ILE A 67 -7.58 -5.89 9.86
N ALA A 68 -7.69 -7.13 9.42
CA ALA A 68 -7.49 -7.46 8.03
C ALA A 68 -8.68 -7.03 7.19
N SER A 69 -8.39 -6.40 6.04
CA SER A 69 -9.42 -5.92 5.12
C SER A 69 -10.28 -7.04 4.53
N ASN A 70 -9.74 -8.25 4.47
CA ASN A 70 -10.37 -9.48 3.98
C ASN A 70 -10.90 -10.37 5.12
N SER A 71 -11.02 -9.85 6.34
CA SER A 71 -11.57 -10.62 7.48
C SER A 71 -12.93 -11.22 7.15
N GLY A 72 -13.10 -12.52 7.43
CA GLY A 72 -14.33 -13.27 7.20
C GLY A 72 -14.51 -13.76 5.76
N GLU A 73 -13.61 -13.40 4.85
CA GLU A 73 -13.65 -13.90 3.47
C GLU A 73 -13.24 -15.37 3.38
N THR A 74 -13.92 -16.11 2.51
CA THR A 74 -13.50 -17.45 2.08
C THR A 74 -12.68 -17.31 0.81
N ARG A 75 -11.43 -17.76 0.83
CA ARG A 75 -10.51 -17.69 -0.31
C ARG A 75 -10.16 -19.07 -0.82
N PHE A 76 -9.92 -19.17 -2.13
CA PHE A 76 -9.58 -20.41 -2.81
C PHE A 76 -8.17 -20.34 -3.37
N VAL A 77 -7.39 -21.40 -3.16
CA VAL A 77 -5.97 -21.49 -3.54
C VAL A 77 -5.60 -22.91 -3.96
N LYS A 78 -4.45 -23.08 -4.60
CA LYS A 78 -3.83 -24.40 -4.83
C LYS A 78 -2.69 -24.60 -3.84
N VAL A 79 -2.83 -25.60 -2.96
CA VAL A 79 -1.76 -26.04 -2.06
C VAL A 79 -1.30 -27.41 -2.55
N ASP A 80 -0.05 -27.53 -2.97
CA ASP A 80 0.48 -28.80 -3.48
C ASP A 80 -0.35 -29.41 -4.63
N ASN A 81 -0.83 -28.57 -5.55
CA ASN A 81 -1.78 -28.91 -6.63
C ASN A 81 -3.18 -29.34 -6.20
N ILE A 82 -3.47 -29.37 -4.89
CA ILE A 82 -4.81 -29.59 -4.34
C ILE A 82 -5.51 -28.24 -4.24
N VAL A 83 -6.68 -28.12 -4.86
CA VAL A 83 -7.51 -26.92 -4.72
C VAL A 83 -8.14 -26.95 -3.34
N SER A 84 -7.91 -25.90 -2.58
CA SER A 84 -8.34 -25.78 -1.19
C SER A 84 -8.96 -24.42 -0.95
N PHE A 85 -9.72 -24.32 0.13
CA PHE A 85 -10.26 -23.06 0.61
C PHE A 85 -9.93 -22.85 2.08
N TYR A 86 -9.87 -21.60 2.49
CA TYR A 86 -9.68 -21.20 3.88
C TYR A 86 -10.48 -19.95 4.20
N THR A 87 -10.66 -19.69 5.49
CA THR A 87 -11.25 -18.47 6.02
C THR A 87 -10.17 -17.57 6.61
N VAL A 88 -10.37 -16.27 6.50
CA VAL A 88 -9.47 -15.28 7.10
C VAL A 88 -10.07 -14.78 8.41
N SER A 89 -9.30 -14.87 9.50
CA SER A 89 -9.69 -14.33 10.80
C SER A 89 -9.66 -12.79 10.82
N GLN A 90 -10.18 -12.19 11.89
CA GLN A 90 -10.15 -10.73 12.06
C GLN A 90 -8.73 -10.15 12.07
N ASP A 91 -7.76 -10.88 12.60
CA ASP A 91 -6.34 -10.50 12.63
C ASP A 91 -5.57 -10.89 11.35
N GLY A 92 -6.27 -11.31 10.29
CA GLY A 92 -5.69 -11.57 8.97
C GLY A 92 -5.05 -12.92 8.78
N LYS A 93 -5.22 -13.82 9.75
CA LYS A 93 -4.64 -15.16 9.72
C LYS A 93 -5.55 -16.15 9.05
N ILE A 94 -4.92 -17.19 8.54
CA ILE A 94 -5.60 -18.29 7.90
C ILE A 94 -6.13 -19.25 8.95
N SER A 95 -7.38 -19.66 8.78
CA SER A 95 -7.99 -20.75 9.51
C SER A 95 -8.67 -21.74 8.58
N ASP A 96 -8.74 -23.00 9.03
CA ASP A 96 -9.55 -24.05 8.43
C ASP A 96 -9.26 -24.34 6.96
N ILE A 97 -7.98 -24.42 6.55
CA ILE A 97 -7.64 -24.83 5.18
C ILE A 97 -8.17 -26.25 4.92
N LYS A 98 -9.08 -26.37 3.96
CA LYS A 98 -9.74 -27.63 3.59
C LYS A 98 -9.65 -27.85 2.09
N PRO A 99 -9.43 -29.10 1.64
CA PRO A 99 -9.49 -29.41 0.22
C PRO A 99 -10.91 -29.22 -0.30
N VAL A 100 -11.04 -28.74 -1.53
CA VAL A 100 -12.31 -28.71 -2.24
C VAL A 100 -12.62 -30.13 -2.68
N THR A 101 -13.84 -30.56 -2.38
CA THR A 101 -14.45 -31.82 -2.79
C THR A 101 -15.83 -31.52 -3.33
N VAL A 102 -16.47 -32.46 -4.02
CA VAL A 102 -17.87 -32.30 -4.46
C VAL A 102 -18.78 -31.97 -3.27
N LYS A 103 -18.55 -32.62 -2.11
CA LYS A 103 -19.31 -32.36 -0.89
C LYS A 103 -19.08 -30.95 -0.37
N THR A 104 -17.83 -30.54 -0.13
CA THR A 104 -17.55 -29.21 0.43
C THR A 104 -17.97 -28.11 -0.53
N TYR A 105 -17.82 -28.31 -1.84
CA TYR A 105 -18.32 -27.37 -2.86
C TYR A 105 -19.84 -27.20 -2.76
N SER A 106 -20.59 -28.29 -2.59
CA SER A 106 -22.05 -28.22 -2.46
C SER A 106 -22.51 -27.41 -1.24
N GLU A 107 -21.72 -27.42 -0.16
CA GLU A 107 -21.97 -26.72 1.10
C GLU A 107 -21.61 -25.22 1.05
N LEU A 108 -20.89 -24.77 0.02
CA LEU A 108 -20.56 -23.35 -0.17
C LEU A 108 -21.81 -22.52 -0.50
N GLY A 109 -21.85 -21.28 0.01
CA GLY A 109 -22.84 -20.29 -0.41
C GLY A 109 -22.63 -19.81 -1.85
N ASP A 110 -23.67 -19.22 -2.45
CA ASP A 110 -23.70 -18.85 -3.87
C ASP A 110 -22.56 -17.91 -4.27
N THR A 111 -22.23 -16.92 -3.42
CA THR A 111 -21.11 -16.00 -3.66
C THR A 111 -19.77 -16.73 -3.70
N ALA A 112 -19.54 -17.68 -2.79
CA ALA A 112 -18.30 -18.44 -2.74
C ALA A 112 -18.20 -19.40 -3.93
N LYS A 113 -19.31 -20.02 -4.34
CA LYS A 113 -19.38 -20.83 -5.58
C LYS A 113 -19.06 -20.01 -6.82
N ALA A 114 -19.67 -18.83 -6.98
CA ALA A 114 -19.39 -17.94 -8.10
C ALA A 114 -17.90 -17.53 -8.15
N ASN A 115 -17.30 -17.21 -6.99
CA ASN A 115 -15.87 -16.90 -6.90
C ASN A 115 -14.99 -18.11 -7.29
N PHE A 116 -15.34 -19.30 -6.82
CA PHE A 116 -14.66 -20.54 -7.21
C PHE A 116 -14.75 -20.78 -8.71
N ASP A 117 -15.96 -20.74 -9.28
CA ASP A 117 -16.22 -21.01 -10.69
C ASP A 117 -15.47 -20.02 -11.61
N ASN A 118 -15.34 -18.77 -11.18
CA ASN A 118 -14.58 -17.77 -11.92
C ASN A 118 -13.06 -18.02 -11.89
N THR A 119 -12.54 -18.49 -10.75
CA THR A 119 -11.09 -18.65 -10.52
C THR A 119 -10.58 -20.01 -11.00
N PHE A 120 -11.34 -21.07 -10.77
CA PHE A 120 -11.00 -22.47 -11.03
C PHE A 120 -11.99 -23.10 -12.01
N LYS A 121 -12.11 -22.52 -13.20
CA LYS A 121 -13.11 -22.91 -14.21
C LYS A 121 -13.04 -24.39 -14.59
N ALA A 122 -11.83 -24.93 -14.76
CA ALA A 122 -11.66 -26.33 -15.16
C ALA A 122 -12.12 -27.29 -14.07
N GLU A 123 -11.77 -26.98 -12.82
CA GLU A 123 -12.17 -27.73 -11.64
C GLU A 123 -13.67 -27.61 -11.37
N ALA A 124 -14.26 -26.43 -11.54
CA ALA A 124 -15.70 -26.23 -11.45
C ALA A 124 -16.46 -27.08 -12.48
N MET A 125 -16.01 -27.12 -13.73
CA MET A 125 -16.58 -28.02 -14.73
C MET A 125 -16.42 -29.49 -14.31
N ALA A 126 -15.25 -29.90 -13.83
CA ALA A 126 -15.03 -31.27 -13.37
C ALA A 126 -15.96 -31.66 -12.21
N ILE A 127 -16.27 -30.73 -11.29
CA ILE A 127 -17.23 -30.95 -10.21
C ILE A 127 -18.64 -31.17 -10.78
N GLN A 128 -19.06 -30.33 -11.73
CA GLN A 128 -20.37 -30.44 -12.38
C GLN A 128 -20.54 -31.76 -13.14
N TYR A 129 -19.48 -32.25 -13.79
CA TYR A 129 -19.49 -33.53 -14.50
C TYR A 129 -19.20 -34.74 -13.62
N GLY A 130 -18.99 -34.56 -12.31
CA GLY A 130 -18.71 -35.65 -11.36
C GLY A 130 -17.36 -36.33 -11.56
N ALA A 131 -16.44 -35.70 -12.29
CA ALA A 131 -15.08 -36.21 -12.57
C ALA A 131 -14.02 -35.60 -11.63
N PHE A 132 -14.42 -34.68 -10.74
CA PHE A 132 -13.51 -34.03 -9.82
C PHE A 132 -13.20 -34.91 -8.62
N ASP A 133 -12.01 -35.49 -8.64
CA ASP A 133 -11.41 -36.18 -7.51
C ASP A 133 -10.02 -35.60 -7.24
N GLN A 134 -9.75 -35.32 -5.97
CA GLN A 134 -8.45 -34.86 -5.50
C GLN A 134 -8.07 -35.72 -4.32
N GLN A 135 -6.83 -36.22 -4.33
CA GLN A 135 -6.29 -37.07 -3.28
C GLN A 135 -5.14 -36.31 -2.60
N PRO A 136 -5.39 -35.62 -1.47
CA PRO A 136 -4.36 -34.85 -0.80
C PRO A 136 -3.24 -35.77 -0.30
N SER A 137 -2.00 -35.40 -0.61
CA SER A 137 -0.79 -36.10 -0.18
C SER A 137 -0.49 -35.83 1.31
N MET A 138 0.47 -36.57 1.89
CA MET A 138 0.99 -36.23 3.21
C MET A 138 1.66 -34.83 3.20
N ASP A 139 2.33 -34.48 2.10
CA ASP A 139 2.97 -33.18 1.94
C ASP A 139 1.97 -32.03 1.93
N TYR A 140 0.78 -32.24 1.33
CA TYR A 140 -0.34 -31.31 1.45
C TYR A 140 -0.70 -31.06 2.92
N PHE A 141 -0.90 -32.12 3.72
CA PHE A 141 -1.29 -31.96 5.11
C PHE A 141 -0.18 -31.28 5.95
N ASN A 142 1.09 -31.62 5.69
CA ASN A 142 2.22 -30.95 6.33
C ASN A 142 2.21 -29.44 6.03
N LYS A 143 1.98 -29.05 4.77
CA LYS A 143 1.87 -27.64 4.37
C LYS A 143 0.67 -26.95 5.02
N VAL A 144 -0.49 -27.60 5.09
CA VAL A 144 -1.69 -27.07 5.73
C VAL A 144 -1.48 -26.81 7.22
N VAL A 145 -0.82 -27.73 7.94
CA VAL A 145 -0.53 -27.56 9.36
C VAL A 145 0.36 -26.33 9.60
N VAL A 146 1.36 -26.11 8.75
CA VAL A 146 2.25 -24.94 8.84
C VAL A 146 1.53 -23.64 8.45
N ALA A 147 0.64 -23.70 7.46
CA ALA A 147 -0.06 -22.53 6.95
C ALA A 147 -1.22 -22.06 7.85
N ASN A 148 -1.83 -22.96 8.62
CA ASN A 148 -2.85 -22.57 9.60
C ASN A 148 -2.26 -21.64 10.67
N GLY A 149 -2.89 -20.49 10.88
CA GLY A 149 -2.41 -19.42 11.76
C GLY A 149 -1.36 -18.51 11.14
N MET A 150 -0.92 -18.77 9.90
CA MET A 150 -0.09 -17.84 9.13
C MET A 150 -0.92 -16.65 8.66
N ASP A 151 -0.28 -15.49 8.52
CA ASP A 151 -0.87 -14.34 7.84
C ASP A 151 -1.27 -14.71 6.40
N SER A 152 -2.51 -14.35 6.01
CA SER A 152 -3.08 -14.76 4.72
C SER A 152 -2.31 -14.23 3.52
N GLN A 153 -1.81 -13.00 3.61
CA GLN A 153 -1.03 -12.41 2.54
C GLN A 153 0.35 -13.05 2.44
N LEU A 154 0.99 -13.36 3.57
CA LEU A 154 2.26 -14.09 3.59
C LEU A 154 2.14 -15.48 2.97
N PHE A 155 1.05 -16.18 3.25
CA PHE A 155 0.79 -17.48 2.65
C PHE A 155 0.56 -17.40 1.14
N GLU A 156 -0.19 -16.41 0.67
CA GLU A 156 -0.38 -16.18 -0.76
C GLU A 156 0.95 -15.87 -1.48
N MET A 157 1.86 -15.14 -0.85
CA MET A 157 3.22 -14.94 -1.37
C MET A 157 4.00 -16.27 -1.43
N GLU A 158 3.91 -17.11 -0.39
CA GLU A 158 4.56 -18.44 -0.35
C GLU A 158 4.05 -19.37 -1.47
N LEU A 159 2.74 -19.32 -1.76
CA LEU A 159 2.14 -20.11 -2.84
C LEU A 159 2.58 -19.64 -4.22
N ASN A 160 2.75 -18.33 -4.41
CA ASN A 160 3.09 -17.72 -5.70
C ASN A 160 4.60 -17.54 -5.92
N ARG A 161 5.44 -17.95 -4.97
CA ARG A 161 6.90 -17.78 -5.11
C ARG A 161 7.44 -18.59 -6.30
N PRO A 162 8.38 -18.04 -7.07
CA PRO A 162 8.98 -18.74 -8.19
C PRO A 162 9.87 -19.89 -7.70
N LYS A 163 9.77 -21.06 -8.33
CA LYS A 163 10.51 -22.28 -7.97
C LYS A 163 11.13 -22.90 -9.22
N VAL A 164 12.25 -23.58 -9.05
CA VAL A 164 12.83 -24.47 -10.08
C VAL A 164 12.59 -25.92 -9.71
N GLU A 165 12.47 -26.79 -10.73
CA GLU A 165 12.35 -28.24 -10.54
C GLU A 165 13.62 -28.83 -9.93
N PHE A 166 14.79 -28.34 -10.37
CA PHE A 166 16.10 -28.75 -9.85
C PHE A 166 16.81 -27.55 -9.21
N GLU A 167 17.19 -27.65 -7.94
CA GLU A 167 17.84 -26.55 -7.20
C GLU A 167 19.09 -25.99 -7.89
N MET A 168 19.79 -26.83 -8.66
CA MET A 168 20.99 -26.47 -9.43
C MET A 168 20.72 -25.37 -10.48
N ASP A 169 19.46 -25.17 -10.84
CA ASP A 169 19.03 -24.18 -11.82
C ASP A 169 18.66 -22.84 -11.20
N PHE A 170 18.78 -22.68 -9.87
CA PHE A 170 18.51 -21.44 -9.15
C PHE A 170 19.15 -20.21 -9.84
N HIS A 171 20.45 -20.28 -10.17
CA HIS A 171 21.18 -19.19 -10.80
C HIS A 171 20.92 -19.05 -12.31
N LYS A 172 20.21 -19.99 -12.92
CA LYS A 172 19.97 -20.04 -14.37
C LYS A 172 18.64 -19.40 -14.76
N VAL A 173 17.70 -19.29 -13.82
CA VAL A 173 16.36 -18.76 -14.05
C VAL A 173 16.25 -17.35 -13.46
N PRO A 174 16.24 -16.28 -14.28
CA PRO A 174 16.16 -14.89 -13.83
C PRO A 174 14.99 -14.60 -12.89
N GLU A 175 13.83 -15.17 -13.16
CA GLU A 175 12.63 -14.98 -12.34
C GLU A 175 12.87 -15.49 -10.91
N VAL A 176 13.65 -16.57 -10.76
CA VAL A 176 13.95 -17.19 -9.47
C VAL A 176 15.05 -16.43 -8.76
N TYR A 177 16.27 -16.33 -9.30
CA TYR A 177 17.35 -15.68 -8.53
C TYR A 177 17.11 -14.18 -8.26
N ASN A 178 16.26 -13.50 -9.04
CA ASN A 178 15.88 -12.11 -8.74
C ASN A 178 14.88 -12.02 -7.58
N ALA A 179 14.03 -13.04 -7.37
CA ALA A 179 13.03 -13.05 -6.31
C ALA A 179 13.61 -13.33 -4.92
N TYR A 180 14.84 -13.86 -4.83
CA TYR A 180 15.52 -14.20 -3.57
C TYR A 180 16.79 -13.37 -3.38
N ASP A 181 17.16 -13.06 -2.13
CA ASP A 181 18.45 -12.39 -1.84
C ASP A 181 19.64 -13.37 -1.95
N SER A 182 19.39 -14.66 -1.71
CA SER A 182 20.42 -15.70 -1.68
C SER A 182 19.84 -17.08 -2.00
N PHE A 183 20.72 -18.05 -2.26
CA PHE A 183 20.33 -19.46 -2.38
C PHE A 183 19.81 -20.04 -1.05
N GLU A 184 20.32 -19.58 0.10
CA GLU A 184 19.82 -19.99 1.41
C GLU A 184 18.36 -19.54 1.61
N ASP A 185 18.05 -18.32 1.21
CA ASP A 185 16.68 -17.79 1.25
C ASP A 185 15.76 -18.58 0.30
N TYR A 186 16.26 -19.03 -0.85
CA TYR A 186 15.53 -19.92 -1.74
C TYR A 186 15.18 -21.27 -1.09
N GLN A 187 16.15 -21.91 -0.44
CA GLN A 187 15.94 -23.16 0.28
C GLN A 187 14.92 -23.02 1.43
N LYS A 188 14.91 -21.86 2.11
CA LYS A 188 13.93 -21.53 3.15
C LYS A 188 12.57 -21.07 2.61
N GLY A 189 12.47 -20.80 1.30
CA GLY A 189 11.28 -20.23 0.68
C GLY A 189 11.02 -18.76 0.96
N LEU A 190 12.01 -18.01 1.45
CA LEU A 190 11.86 -16.61 1.84
C LEU A 190 12.23 -15.68 0.68
N THR A 191 11.24 -15.24 -0.09
CA THR A 191 11.48 -14.23 -1.14
C THR A 191 11.79 -12.85 -0.54
N LYS A 192 12.39 -11.97 -1.34
CA LYS A 192 12.61 -10.55 -1.01
C LYS A 192 11.31 -9.89 -0.58
N GLU A 193 10.23 -10.15 -1.32
CA GLU A 193 8.90 -9.60 -1.04
C GLU A 193 8.37 -10.07 0.32
N MET A 194 8.50 -11.36 0.63
CA MET A 194 8.08 -11.92 1.92
C MET A 194 8.88 -11.33 3.08
N LYS A 195 10.19 -11.12 2.92
CA LYS A 195 11.04 -10.49 3.95
C LYS A 195 10.61 -9.04 4.20
N VAL A 196 10.35 -8.28 3.13
CA VAL A 196 9.84 -6.90 3.24
C VAL A 196 8.48 -6.87 3.92
N TYR A 197 7.59 -7.79 3.57
CA TYR A 197 6.26 -7.91 4.19
C TYR A 197 6.36 -8.22 5.68
N GLN A 198 7.13 -9.26 6.05
CA GLN A 198 7.36 -9.65 7.44
C GLN A 198 7.98 -8.52 8.26
N GLN A 199 8.97 -7.81 7.72
CA GLN A 199 9.56 -6.65 8.38
C GLN A 199 8.53 -5.53 8.57
N THR A 200 7.69 -5.28 7.57
CA THR A 200 6.67 -4.20 7.66
C THR A 200 5.57 -4.52 8.68
N GLN A 201 5.24 -5.80 8.83
CA GLN A 201 4.25 -6.29 9.78
C GLN A 201 4.84 -6.63 11.15
N SER A 202 6.16 -6.55 11.33
CA SER A 202 6.80 -6.72 12.63
C SER A 202 6.44 -5.56 13.57
N ILE A 203 6.70 -5.73 14.86
CA ILE A 203 6.46 -4.67 15.85
C ILE A 203 7.34 -3.46 15.51
N GLU A 204 8.60 -3.72 15.20
CA GLU A 204 9.61 -2.74 14.84
C GLU A 204 9.21 -1.98 13.58
N GLY A 205 8.85 -2.69 12.50
CA GLY A 205 8.44 -2.03 11.25
C GLY A 205 7.14 -1.23 11.38
N ARG A 206 6.20 -1.66 12.23
CA ARG A 206 5.01 -0.86 12.57
C ARG A 206 5.36 0.40 13.36
N GLN A 207 6.31 0.30 14.31
CA GLN A 207 6.78 1.44 15.08
C GLN A 207 7.53 2.45 14.20
N GLU A 208 8.42 1.97 13.33
CA GLU A 208 9.12 2.79 12.34
C GLU A 208 8.13 3.50 11.41
N ARG A 209 7.14 2.77 10.88
CA ARG A 209 6.08 3.36 10.04
C ARG A 209 5.30 4.43 10.79
N LYS A 210 4.92 4.17 12.05
CA LYS A 210 4.21 5.15 12.90
C LYS A 210 5.05 6.41 13.11
N ALA A 211 6.32 6.26 13.46
CA ALA A 211 7.24 7.39 13.65
C ALA A 211 7.39 8.21 12.36
N LYS A 212 7.55 7.53 11.22
CA LYS A 212 7.66 8.18 9.91
C LYS A 212 6.39 8.92 9.50
N ILE A 213 5.22 8.35 9.75
CA ILE A 213 3.93 9.02 9.54
C ILE A 213 3.87 10.31 10.35
N SER A 214 4.17 10.26 11.65
CA SER A 214 4.15 11.44 12.53
C SER A 214 5.18 12.50 12.12
N GLN A 215 6.37 12.08 11.66
CA GLN A 215 7.37 12.98 11.09
C GLN A 215 6.83 13.69 9.84
N LEU A 216 6.30 12.93 8.87
CA LEU A 216 5.77 13.48 7.62
C LEU A 216 4.60 14.43 7.87
N GLU A 217 3.69 14.11 8.79
CA GLU A 217 2.59 15.00 9.18
C GLU A 217 3.09 16.34 9.75
N SER A 218 4.14 16.30 10.59
CA SER A 218 4.76 17.52 11.12
C SER A 218 5.44 18.35 10.04
N GLU A 219 6.22 17.70 9.15
CA GLU A 219 6.92 18.35 8.06
C GLU A 219 5.95 18.98 7.05
N ILE A 220 4.89 18.25 6.67
CA ILE A 220 3.83 18.78 5.78
C ILE A 220 3.18 19.99 6.43
N LYS A 221 2.82 19.93 7.72
CA LYS A 221 2.22 21.07 8.43
C LYS A 221 3.15 22.30 8.49
N SER A 222 4.47 22.08 8.54
CA SER A 222 5.45 23.18 8.45
C SER A 222 5.48 23.78 7.04
N LEU A 223 5.48 22.94 6.01
CA LEU A 223 5.46 23.38 4.61
C LEU A 223 4.16 24.10 4.25
N GLU A 224 3.02 23.66 4.77
CA GLU A 224 1.73 24.35 4.59
C GLU A 224 1.77 25.79 5.08
N LYS A 225 2.46 26.05 6.21
CA LYS A 225 2.65 27.39 6.75
C LYS A 225 3.58 28.24 5.89
N GLU A 226 4.63 27.63 5.33
CA GLU A 226 5.63 28.32 4.50
C GLU A 226 5.09 28.66 3.11
N VAL A 227 4.32 27.74 2.51
CA VAL A 227 3.74 27.88 1.18
C VAL A 227 2.41 28.64 1.20
N GLY A 228 1.73 28.69 2.36
CA GLY A 228 0.42 29.31 2.50
C GLY A 228 -0.71 28.53 1.81
N MET A 229 -0.53 27.24 1.54
CA MET A 229 -1.51 26.34 0.94
C MET A 229 -1.66 25.08 1.78
N SER A 230 -2.89 24.57 1.92
CA SER A 230 -3.15 23.30 2.61
C SER A 230 -2.84 22.10 1.72
N SER A 231 -2.25 21.07 2.31
CA SER A 231 -1.96 19.76 1.72
C SER A 231 -3.19 19.04 1.19
N SER A 232 -4.38 19.31 1.74
CA SER A 232 -5.67 18.79 1.26
C SER A 232 -5.97 19.19 -0.20
N TYR A 233 -5.43 20.32 -0.68
CA TYR A 233 -5.58 20.75 -2.07
C TYR A 233 -4.68 19.98 -3.05
N LEU A 234 -3.57 19.39 -2.58
CA LEU A 234 -2.69 18.59 -3.43
C LEU A 234 -3.24 17.18 -3.69
N GLN A 235 -3.97 16.59 -2.73
CA GLN A 235 -4.65 15.30 -2.91
C GLN A 235 -5.77 15.34 -3.96
N MET A 236 -6.35 16.51 -4.26
CA MET A 236 -7.41 16.63 -5.28
C MET A 236 -6.89 16.76 -6.73
N ASN A 237 -5.65 17.21 -6.91
CA ASN A 237 -5.07 17.40 -8.26
C ASN A 237 -4.46 16.13 -8.86
N GLU A 238 -4.14 15.10 -8.06
CA GLU A 238 -3.76 13.78 -8.60
C GLU A 238 -4.98 12.92 -8.97
N GLY A 239 -6.19 13.30 -8.53
CA GLY A 239 -7.44 12.59 -8.84
C GLY A 239 -8.22 13.10 -10.07
N THR A 240 -7.74 14.14 -10.78
CA THR A 240 -8.49 14.82 -11.85
C THR A 240 -7.81 14.82 -13.22
N ASN A 241 -6.75 14.03 -13.43
CA ASN A 241 -6.12 13.87 -14.75
C ASN A 241 -6.28 12.45 -15.32
N GLY A 242 -7.53 11.95 -15.28
CA GLY A 242 -7.92 10.68 -15.88
C GLY A 242 -9.43 10.65 -16.12
N GLY A 243 -9.90 11.34 -17.16
CA GLY A 243 -11.28 11.19 -17.60
C GLY A 243 -11.90 12.44 -18.24
N SER A 244 -11.66 12.61 -19.54
CA SER A 244 -12.69 13.06 -20.48
C SER A 244 -12.15 12.86 -21.89
N GLY A 245 -12.22 11.60 -22.33
CA GLY A 245 -12.53 11.32 -23.72
C GLY A 245 -14.05 11.18 -23.81
N GLU A 246 -14.68 12.15 -24.44
CA GLU A 246 -15.81 11.97 -25.36
C GLU A 246 -15.53 12.85 -26.58
#